data_AF-A0A7J9KXP5-F1
#
_entry.id   AF-A0A7J9KXP5-F1
#
_cell.length_a   1.000
_cell.length_b   1.000
_cell.length_c   1.000
_cell.angle_alpha   90.00
_cell.angle_beta   90.00
_cell.angle_gamma   90.00
#
_symmetry.space_group_name_H-M   'P 1'
#
loop_
_entity.id
_entity.type
_entity.pdbx_description
1 polymer ?
#
loop_
_entity_poly.entity_id
_entity_poly.type
_entity_poly.pdbx_seq_one_letter_code
_entity_poly.pdbx_strand_id
1 'polypeptide(L)'
;MKQCSHMTNMTPDRIMLQNMKKNQSEGFRQYAQRWREVAIRVQPPLLEKETIMLFINTLKTSFINHMLGSATKSFLDIVMSGEMIENAVRSGKIDAREEA
;
A
#
# COMPACT_ATOMS: atom_id res chain seq x y z
N MET A 1 -18.56 13.52 -10.77
CA MET A 1 -18.38 12.52 -9.70
C MET A 1 -18.10 13.29 -8.42
N LYS A 2 -19.00 13.17 -7.45
CA LYS A 2 -19.07 14.09 -6.30
C LYS A 2 -17.85 13.87 -5.40
N GLN A 3 -17.11 14.95 -5.19
CA GLN A 3 -16.08 15.04 -4.17
C GLN A 3 -16.75 14.83 -2.81
N CYS A 4 -16.45 13.73 -2.11
CA CYS A 4 -16.76 13.61 -0.70
C CYS A 4 -15.64 14.28 0.11
N SER A 5 -15.57 15.60 0.01
CA SER A 5 -14.70 16.47 0.81
C SER A 5 -15.26 16.71 2.23
N HIS A 6 -15.85 15.68 2.86
CA HIS A 6 -16.55 15.79 4.15
C HIS A 6 -16.36 14.54 5.04
N MET A 7 -15.12 14.14 5.33
CA MET A 7 -14.84 13.16 6.41
C MET A 7 -13.55 13.53 7.14
N THR A 8 -13.47 14.73 7.71
CA THR A 8 -12.32 15.13 8.55
C THR A 8 -12.44 14.62 9.99
N ASN A 9 -13.62 14.10 10.41
CA ASN A 9 -13.92 13.77 11.81
C ASN A 9 -14.35 12.31 12.07
N MET A 10 -14.33 11.41 11.08
CA MET A 10 -14.63 9.99 11.33
C MET A 10 -13.34 9.24 11.69
N THR A 11 -13.43 8.37 12.71
CA THR A 11 -12.38 7.38 12.98
C THR A 11 -12.24 6.50 11.73
N PRO A 12 -11.04 6.39 11.12
CA PRO A 12 -10.85 5.51 9.99
C PRO A 12 -11.23 4.07 10.33
N ASP A 13 -11.87 3.38 9.40
CA ASP A 13 -12.20 1.97 9.53
C ASP A 13 -11.35 1.10 8.57
N ARG A 14 -11.49 -0.22 8.70
CA ARG A 14 -10.79 -1.18 7.84
C ARG A 14 -11.15 -1.04 6.35
N ILE A 15 -12.38 -0.63 6.05
CA ILE A 15 -12.88 -0.46 4.68
C ILE A 15 -12.18 0.72 4.02
N MET A 16 -11.99 1.82 4.73
CA MET A 16 -11.23 2.98 4.25
C MET A 16 -9.80 2.58 3.90
N LEU A 17 -9.12 1.83 4.77
CA LEU A 17 -7.75 1.35 4.50
C LEU A 17 -7.65 0.52 3.23
N GLN A 18 -8.58 -0.40 2.99
CA GLN A 18 -8.61 -1.24 1.79
C GLN A 18 -8.85 -0.45 0.51
N ASN A 19 -9.58 0.67 0.61
CA ASN A 19 -9.90 1.53 -0.53
C ASN A 19 -8.83 2.58 -0.82
N MET A 20 -7.83 2.74 0.05
CA MET A 20 -6.69 3.61 -0.23
C MET A 20 -5.94 3.08 -1.46
N LYS A 21 -5.50 3.99 -2.32
CA LYS A 21 -4.67 3.69 -3.48
C LYS A 21 -3.46 4.60 -3.48
N LYS A 22 -2.35 4.08 -4.00
CA LYS A 22 -1.16 4.86 -4.30
C LYS A 22 -1.45 5.78 -5.48
N ASN A 23 -1.14 7.06 -5.34
CA ASN A 23 -1.25 8.01 -6.44
C ASN A 23 -0.09 7.83 -7.43
N GLN A 24 -0.31 8.15 -8.72
CA GLN A 24 0.73 8.01 -9.74
C GLN A 24 1.97 8.87 -9.47
N SER A 25 1.79 10.04 -8.86
CA SER A 25 2.87 10.98 -8.51
C SER A 25 3.50 10.73 -7.14
N GLU A 26 2.90 9.86 -6.32
CA GLU A 26 3.37 9.54 -4.97
C GLU A 26 4.35 8.37 -5.04
N GLY A 27 5.51 8.48 -4.40
CA GLY A 27 6.47 7.38 -4.30
C GLY A 27 5.97 6.26 -3.38
N PHE A 28 6.50 5.04 -3.53
CA PHE A 28 6.03 3.90 -2.74
C PHE A 28 6.14 4.14 -1.22
N ARG A 29 7.27 4.69 -0.75
CA ARG A 29 7.49 5.00 0.66
C ARG A 29 6.49 6.03 1.21
N GLN A 30 6.22 7.08 0.43
CA GLN A 30 5.25 8.12 0.82
C GLN A 30 3.86 7.53 0.98
N TYR A 31 3.46 6.66 0.03
CA TYR A 31 2.21 5.92 0.13
C TYR A 31 2.14 5.03 1.37
N ALA A 32 3.17 4.25 1.63
CA ALA A 32 3.23 3.36 2.79
C ALA A 32 3.13 4.14 4.11
N GLN A 33 3.79 5.29 4.20
CA GLN A 33 3.69 6.18 5.36
C GLN A 33 2.26 6.71 5.54
N ARG A 34 1.67 7.29 4.49
CA ARG A 34 0.30 7.82 4.53
C ARG A 34 -0.72 6.74 4.91
N TRP A 35 -0.58 5.54 4.34
CA TRP A 35 -1.44 4.41 4.67
C TRP A 35 -1.31 4.02 6.15
N ARG A 36 -0.07 3.97 6.68
CA ARG A 36 0.18 3.61 8.08
C ARG A 36 -0.35 4.64 9.07
N GLU A 37 -0.27 5.93 8.76
CA GLU A 37 -0.83 7.01 9.57
C GLU A 37 -2.36 6.90 9.72
N VAL A 38 -3.06 6.37 8.70
CA VAL A 38 -4.49 6.04 8.79
C VAL A 38 -4.69 4.76 9.60
N ALA A 39 -3.83 3.75 9.39
CA ALA A 39 -3.98 2.44 10.02
C ALA A 39 -3.86 2.47 11.55
N ILE A 40 -2.96 3.29 12.11
CA ILE A 40 -2.79 3.45 13.56
C ILE A 40 -4.03 4.04 14.26
N ARG A 41 -4.95 4.65 13.49
CA ARG A 41 -6.18 5.27 14.00
C ARG A 41 -7.39 4.33 13.96
N VAL A 42 -7.26 3.17 13.31
CA VAL A 42 -8.33 2.17 13.21
C VAL A 42 -8.54 1.47 14.54
N GLN A 43 -9.80 1.25 14.91
CA GLN A 43 -10.20 0.52 16.11
C GLN A 43 -11.08 -0.70 15.76
N PRO A 44 -10.84 -1.88 16.37
CA PRO A 44 -9.70 -2.21 17.24
C PRO A 44 -8.35 -2.14 16.50
N PRO A 45 -7.21 -2.05 17.21
CA PRO A 45 -5.90 -1.98 16.59
C PRO A 45 -5.63 -3.23 15.73
N LEU A 46 -4.98 -3.03 14.60
CA LEU A 46 -4.64 -4.11 13.68
C LEU A 46 -3.43 -4.90 14.20
N LEU A 47 -3.50 -6.23 14.08
CA LEU A 47 -2.31 -7.06 14.25
C LEU A 47 -1.30 -6.78 13.13
N GLU A 48 -0.02 -7.03 13.37
CA GLU A 48 1.01 -6.78 12.34
C GLU A 48 0.73 -7.57 11.06
N LYS A 49 0.36 -8.86 11.18
CA LYS A 49 -0.02 -9.70 10.04
C LYS A 49 -1.23 -9.13 9.28
N GLU A 50 -2.24 -8.63 10.00
CA GLU A 50 -3.42 -8.02 9.42
C GLU A 50 -3.06 -6.72 8.68
N THR A 51 -2.23 -5.88 9.29
CA THR A 51 -1.71 -4.63 8.71
C THR A 51 -0.99 -4.90 7.40
N ILE A 52 -0.11 -5.91 7.38
CA ILE A 52 0.64 -6.34 6.20
C ILE A 52 -0.31 -6.79 5.08
N MET A 53 -1.26 -7.68 5.38
CA MET A 53 -2.20 -8.19 4.39
C MET A 53 -3.07 -7.07 3.81
N LEU A 54 -3.61 -6.19 4.66
CA LEU A 54 -4.43 -5.06 4.22
C LEU A 54 -3.65 -4.10 3.33
N PHE A 55 -2.40 -3.78 3.70
CA PHE A 55 -1.55 -2.91 2.87
C PHE A 55 -1.25 -3.54 1.51
N ILE A 56 -0.84 -4.82 1.47
CA ILE A 56 -0.55 -5.55 0.21
C ILE A 56 -1.77 -5.54 -0.72
N ASN A 57 -2.98 -5.74 -0.18
CA ASN A 57 -4.22 -5.74 -0.96
C ASN A 57 -4.55 -4.39 -1.62
N THR A 58 -3.95 -3.29 -1.18
CA THR A 58 -4.13 -1.98 -1.81
C THR A 58 -3.21 -1.73 -3.02
N LEU A 59 -2.25 -2.63 -3.26
CA LEU A 59 -1.25 -2.48 -4.30
C LEU A 59 -1.70 -3.15 -5.61
N LYS A 60 -1.04 -2.79 -6.71
CA LYS A 60 -1.29 -3.41 -8.01
C LYS A 60 -0.81 -4.86 -8.02
N THR A 61 -1.50 -5.72 -8.76
CA THR A 61 -1.18 -7.15 -8.90
C THR A 61 0.28 -7.39 -9.30
N SER A 62 0.86 -6.56 -10.18
CA SER A 62 2.26 -6.64 -10.57
C SER A 62 3.23 -6.45 -9.37
N PHE A 63 2.95 -5.50 -8.49
CA PHE A 63 3.73 -5.31 -7.25
C PHE A 63 3.57 -6.50 -6.29
N ILE A 64 2.36 -7.05 -6.19
CA ILE A 64 2.06 -8.18 -5.30
C ILE A 64 2.86 -9.42 -5.72
N ASN A 65 2.91 -9.74 -7.02
CA ASN A 65 3.66 -10.88 -7.54
C ASN A 65 5.17 -10.77 -7.22
N HIS A 66 5.74 -9.58 -7.39
CA HIS A 66 7.14 -9.34 -7.06
C HIS A 66 7.42 -9.34 -5.55
N MET A 67 6.47 -8.93 -4.72
CA MET A 67 6.62 -8.95 -3.26
C MET A 67 6.41 -10.33 -2.63
N LEU A 68 5.41 -11.10 -3.10
CA LEU A 68 5.12 -12.45 -2.58
C LEU A 68 6.26 -13.44 -2.82
N GLY A 69 7.07 -13.23 -3.86
CA GLY A 69 8.29 -13.99 -4.09
C GLY A 69 9.41 -13.72 -3.07
N SER A 70 9.31 -12.65 -2.28
CA SER A 70 10.26 -12.30 -1.23
C SER A 70 9.68 -12.65 0.15
N ALA A 71 10.46 -13.29 1.02
CA ALA A 71 10.05 -13.67 2.37
C ALA A 71 9.98 -12.43 3.30
N THR A 72 9.04 -11.51 3.07
CA THR A 72 8.87 -10.31 3.88
C THR A 72 8.28 -10.66 5.24
N LYS A 73 8.96 -10.29 6.33
CA LYS A 73 8.55 -10.63 7.71
C LYS A 73 7.93 -9.44 8.45
N SER A 74 8.20 -8.21 8.01
CA SER A 74 7.72 -6.99 8.66
C SER A 74 7.17 -5.96 7.67
N PHE A 75 6.41 -4.98 8.18
CA PHE A 75 5.95 -3.85 7.37
C PHE A 75 7.12 -3.05 6.76
N LEU A 76 8.26 -2.97 7.46
CA LEU A 76 9.44 -2.25 6.96
C LEU A 76 10.06 -2.97 5.75
N ASP A 77 10.16 -4.30 5.81
CA ASP A 77 10.68 -5.10 4.68
C ASP A 77 9.83 -4.90 3.43
N ILE A 78 8.50 -4.82 3.60
CA ILE A 78 7.56 -4.56 2.50
C ILE A 78 7.80 -3.18 1.89
N VAL A 79 8.01 -2.16 2.72
CA VAL A 79 8.30 -0.79 2.23
C VAL A 79 9.58 -0.80 1.39
N MET A 80 10.64 -1.45 1.89
CA MET A 80 11.92 -1.55 1.19
C MET A 80 11.80 -2.32 -0.13
N SER A 81 11.13 -3.48 -0.13
CA SER A 81 10.87 -4.26 -1.33
C SER A 81 10.06 -3.47 -2.37
N GLY A 82 9.00 -2.79 -1.93
CA GLY A 82 8.18 -1.97 -2.82
C GLY A 82 8.94 -0.79 -3.45
N GLU A 83 9.85 -0.16 -2.72
CA GLU A 83 10.74 0.86 -3.28
C GLU A 83 11.73 0.29 -4.31
N MET A 84 12.31 -0.87 -4.04
CA MET A 84 13.20 -1.54 -5.00
C MET A 84 12.46 -1.90 -6.29
N ILE A 85 11.23 -2.41 -6.18
CA ILE A 85 10.37 -2.72 -7.33
C ILE A 85 10.02 -1.45 -8.10
N GLU A 86 9.60 -0.38 -7.41
CA GLU A 86 9.27 0.89 -8.05
C GLU A 86 10.47 1.47 -8.81
N ASN A 87 11.67 1.39 -8.24
CA ASN A 87 12.91 1.82 -8.89
C ASN A 87 13.30 0.91 -10.08
N ALA A 88 13.10 -0.40 -9.97
CA ALA A 88 13.35 -1.33 -11.06
C ALA A 88 12.41 -1.09 -12.25
N VAL A 89 11.12 -0.85 -11.98
CA VAL A 89 10.13 -0.44 -13.00
C VAL A 89 10.54 0.87 -13.66
N ARG A 90 10.87 1.89 -12.86
CA ARG A 90 11.26 3.22 -13.37
C ARG A 90 12.52 3.18 -14.23
N SER A 91 13.44 2.27 -13.90
CA SER A 91 14.69 2.06 -14.66
C SER A 91 14.53 1.11 -15.85
N GLY A 92 13.32 0.60 -16.11
CA GLY A 92 13.05 -0.32 -17.21
C GLY A 92 13.65 -1.72 -17.04
N LYS A 93 14.08 -2.08 -15.82
CA LYS A 93 14.68 -3.39 -15.52
C LYS A 93 13.64 -4.50 -15.41
N ILE A 94 12.41 -4.15 -15.07
CA ILE A 94 11.27 -5.07 -15.01
C ILE A 94 10.08 -4.42 -15.70
N ASP A 95 9.28 -5.23 -16.40
CA ASP A 95 8.07 -4.75 -17.05
C ASP A 95 6.96 -4.58 -16.00
N ALA A 96 6.25 -3.46 -16.08
CA ALA A 96 5.12 -3.15 -15.20
C ALA A 96 3.78 -3.64 -15.77
N ARG A 97 3.80 -4.31 -16.92
CA ARG A 97 2.59 -4.73 -17.65
C ARG A 97 1.69 -5.58 -16.76
N GLU A 98 0.49 -5.07 -16.53
CA GLU A 98 -0.63 -5.86 -16.00
C GLU A 98 -1.03 -6.84 -17.11
N GLU A 99 -1.01 -8.14 -16.83
CA GLU A 99 -1.67 -9.15 -17.68
C GLU A 99 -3.12 -8.70 -17.86
N ALA A 100 -3.51 -8.44 -19.12
CA ALA A 100 -4.78 -7.83 -19.51
C ALA A 100 -5.97 -8.76 -19.30
#